data_AF-A0A814ERL4-F1
#
_entry.id   AF-A0A814ERL4-F1
#
_cell.length_a   1.000
_cell.length_b   1.000
_cell.length_c   1.000
_cell.angle_alpha   90.00
_cell.angle_beta   90.00
_cell.angle_gamma   90.00
#
_symmetry.space_group_name_H-M   'P 1'
#
loop_
_entity.id
_entity.type
_entity.pdbx_description
1 polymer ?
#
loop_
_entity_poly.entity_id
_entity_poly.type
_entity_poly.pdbx_seq_one_letter_code
_entity_poly.pdbx_strand_id
1 'polypeptide(L)'
;MQAADFFIMSSNRLSPVLIIYKQLIRESQKFTLYSYREYFIRRIRDEFRRNQDLKDRSKIDLLLKKAHSNLEIIRRQVIVGNLYKPQLSVMEFQSDRK
;
A
#
# COMPACT_ATOMS: atom_id res chain seq x y z
N MET A 1 25.93 -12.68 -21.08
CA MET A 1 24.59 -12.32 -21.58
C MET A 1 23.59 -12.88 -20.58
N GLN A 2 23.20 -12.07 -19.60
CA GLN A 2 22.64 -12.55 -18.33
C GLN A 2 21.16 -12.89 -18.46
N ALA A 3 20.74 -13.99 -17.82
CA ALA A 3 19.33 -14.37 -17.64
C ALA A 3 18.47 -13.27 -16.96
N ALA A 4 19.11 -12.26 -16.35
CA ALA A 4 18.47 -11.05 -15.84
C ALA A 4 17.75 -10.24 -16.95
N ASP A 5 18.30 -10.23 -18.17
CA ASP A 5 17.71 -9.51 -19.31
C ASP A 5 16.43 -10.19 -19.82
N PHE A 6 16.34 -11.52 -19.68
CA PHE A 6 15.16 -12.30 -20.08
C PHE A 6 13.95 -12.00 -19.18
N PHE A 7 14.17 -11.75 -17.88
CA PHE A 7 13.10 -11.30 -16.99
C PHE A 7 12.65 -9.88 -17.35
N ILE A 8 13.52 -9.02 -17.89
CA ILE A 8 13.24 -7.61 -18.22
C ILE A 8 12.45 -7.45 -19.53
N MET A 9 12.51 -8.41 -20.46
CA MET A 9 11.92 -8.29 -21.79
C MET A 9 10.49 -8.85 -21.96
N SER A 10 9.87 -9.45 -20.95
CA SER A 10 8.47 -9.90 -21.08
C SER A 10 7.48 -8.87 -20.49
N SER A 11 6.61 -8.40 -21.39
CA SER A 11 5.29 -7.79 -21.14
C SER A 11 5.23 -6.51 -20.28
N ASN A 12 5.24 -5.35 -20.96
CA ASN A 12 4.59 -4.10 -20.52
C ASN A 12 4.62 -3.85 -18.99
N ARG A 13 5.83 -3.79 -18.42
CA ARG A 13 6.03 -3.86 -16.96
C ARG A 13 5.54 -2.57 -16.31
N LEU A 14 4.52 -2.67 -15.46
CA LEU A 14 4.13 -1.58 -14.57
C LEU A 14 5.36 -1.16 -13.75
N SER A 15 5.60 0.14 -13.60
CA SER A 15 6.76 0.63 -12.84
C SER A 15 6.74 0.03 -11.43
N PRO A 16 7.91 -0.28 -10.83
CA PRO A 16 7.99 -0.80 -9.45
C PRO A 16 7.20 0.06 -8.46
N VAL A 17 7.17 1.38 -8.68
CA VAL A 17 6.38 2.36 -7.94
C VAL A 17 4.86 2.07 -8.03
N LEU A 18 4.33 1.80 -9.22
CA LEU A 18 2.92 1.46 -9.40
C LEU A 18 2.56 0.11 -8.80
N ILE A 19 3.47 -0.87 -8.86
CA ILE A 19 3.26 -2.19 -8.26
C ILE A 19 3.11 -2.05 -6.74
N ILE A 20 4.07 -1.39 -6.07
CA ILE A 20 4.01 -1.23 -4.62
C ILE A 20 2.84 -0.35 -4.18
N TYR A 21 2.49 0.69 -4.95
CA TYR A 21 1.30 1.50 -4.71
C TYR A 21 0.03 0.64 -4.68
N LYS A 22 -0.16 -0.19 -5.71
CA LYS A 22 -1.31 -1.10 -5.79
C LYS A 22 -1.32 -2.10 -4.63
N GLN A 23 -0.16 -2.63 -4.25
CA GLN A 23 -0.04 -3.55 -3.11
C GLN A 23 -0.44 -2.86 -1.79
N LEU A 24 0.07 -1.67 -1.52
CA LEU A 24 -0.25 -0.90 -0.32
C LEU A 24 -1.76 -0.58 -0.23
N ILE A 25 -2.38 -0.15 -1.33
CA ILE A 25 -3.81 0.11 -1.37
C ILE A 25 -4.62 -1.17 -1.13
N ARG A 26 -4.27 -2.28 -1.79
CA ARG A 26 -4.95 -3.57 -1.63
C ARG A 26 -4.83 -4.12 -0.20
N GLU A 27 -3.67 -4.03 0.42
CA GLU A 27 -3.52 -4.47 1.82
C GLU A 27 -4.29 -3.56 2.78
N SER A 28 -4.29 -2.24 2.54
CA SER A 28 -5.04 -1.29 3.38
C SER A 28 -6.56 -1.49 3.30
N GLN A 29 -7.07 -1.97 2.17
CA GLN A 29 -8.50 -2.31 2.03
C GLN A 29 -8.94 -3.47 2.92
N LYS A 30 -8.01 -4.30 3.39
CA LYS A 30 -8.31 -5.46 4.26
C LYS A 30 -8.51 -5.08 5.73
N PHE A 31 -8.29 -3.82 6.12
CA PHE A 31 -8.62 -3.36 7.46
C PHE A 31 -10.13 -3.47 7.68
N THR A 32 -10.53 -4.12 8.78
CA THR A 32 -11.93 -4.24 9.19
C THR A 32 -12.52 -2.87 9.49
N LEU A 33 -11.80 -2.07 10.30
CA LEU A 33 -12.23 -0.75 10.71
C LEU A 33 -12.17 0.24 9.54
N TYR A 34 -13.32 0.86 9.25
CA TYR A 34 -13.45 1.85 8.20
C TYR A 34 -12.48 3.02 8.39
N SER A 35 -12.38 3.52 9.63
CA SER A 35 -11.49 4.63 9.98
C SER A 35 -10.03 4.35 9.58
N TYR A 36 -9.55 3.14 9.85
CA TYR A 36 -8.18 2.73 9.52
C TYR A 36 -8.02 2.55 8.02
N ARG A 37 -8.95 1.84 7.37
CA ARG A 37 -8.97 1.64 5.92
C ARG A 37 -8.85 2.97 5.17
N GLU A 38 -9.72 3.93 5.47
CA GLU A 38 -9.72 5.24 4.81
C GLU A 38 -8.48 6.07 5.16
N TYR A 39 -8.04 6.06 6.42
CA TYR A 39 -6.83 6.76 6.83
C TYR A 39 -5.60 6.26 6.04
N PHE A 40 -5.37 4.96 6.00
CA PHE A 40 -4.23 4.39 5.29
C PHE A 40 -4.32 4.64 3.78
N ILE A 41 -5.49 4.43 3.16
CA ILE A 41 -5.70 4.71 1.74
C ILE A 41 -5.40 6.17 1.40
N ARG A 42 -5.92 7.11 2.19
CA ARG A 42 -5.67 8.55 2.02
C ARG A 42 -4.19 8.87 2.19
N ARG A 43 -3.56 8.38 3.26
CA ARG A 43 -2.14 8.64 3.55
C ARG A 43 -1.23 8.11 2.43
N ILE A 44 -1.51 6.92 1.93
CA ILE A 44 -0.76 6.33 0.81
C ILE A 44 -0.92 7.22 -0.43
N ARG A 45 -2.15 7.62 -0.80
CA ARG A 45 -2.38 8.52 -1.93
C ARG A 45 -1.63 9.84 -1.78
N ASP A 46 -1.67 10.45 -0.61
CA ASP A 46 -1.04 11.74 -0.33
C ASP A 46 0.50 11.65 -0.35
N GLU A 47 1.09 10.56 0.13
CA GLU A 47 2.54 10.32 0.04
C GLU A 47 2.99 10.13 -1.42
N PHE A 48 2.28 9.34 -2.21
CA PHE A 48 2.65 9.11 -3.62
C PHE A 48 2.46 10.36 -4.48
N ARG A 49 1.40 11.14 -4.25
CA ARG A 49 1.19 12.43 -4.92
C ARG A 49 2.30 13.44 -4.58
N ARG A 50 2.70 13.54 -3.31
CA ARG A 50 3.78 14.46 -2.89
C ARG A 50 5.14 14.14 -3.52
N ASN A 51 5.38 12.88 -3.90
CA ASN A 51 6.65 12.44 -4.49
C ASN A 51 6.54 12.17 -6.00
N GLN A 52 5.44 12.55 -6.66
CA GLN A 52 5.19 12.21 -8.07
C GLN A 52 6.23 12.80 -9.04
N ASP A 53 6.73 14.00 -8.74
CA ASP A 53 7.66 14.77 -9.58
C ASP A 53 9.13 14.54 -9.21
N LEU A 54 9.39 13.60 -8.29
CA LEU A 54 10.74 13.27 -7.85
C LEU A 54 11.50 12.54 -8.98
N LYS A 55 12.62 13.11 -9.42
CA LYS A 55 13.46 12.57 -10.51
C LYS A 55 14.73 11.87 -10.03
N ASP A 56 15.09 12.07 -8.76
CA ASP A 56 16.30 11.51 -8.15
C ASP A 56 16.12 10.01 -7.88
N ARG A 57 16.83 9.18 -8.67
CA ARG A 57 16.73 7.71 -8.60
C ARG A 57 17.11 7.16 -7.22
N SER A 58 18.14 7.70 -6.58
CA SER A 58 18.58 7.22 -5.25
C SER A 58 17.52 7.47 -4.18
N LYS A 59 16.83 8.61 -4.24
CA LYS A 59 15.70 8.89 -3.34
C LYS A 59 14.49 8.02 -3.64
N ILE A 60 14.19 7.76 -4.91
CA ILE A 60 13.10 6.83 -5.30
C ILE A 60 13.37 5.44 -4.73
N ASP A 61 14.58 4.91 -4.86
CA ASP A 61 14.93 3.58 -4.34
C ASP A 61 14.81 3.51 -2.81
N LEU A 62 15.23 4.57 -2.11
CA LEU A 62 15.06 4.67 -0.66
C LEU A 62 13.57 4.67 -0.25
N LEU A 63 12.75 5.44 -0.96
CA LEU A 63 11.31 5.50 -0.72
C LEU A 63 10.61 4.17 -1.04
N LEU A 64 11.04 3.46 -2.08
CA LEU A 64 10.55 2.12 -2.40
C LEU A 64 10.88 1.14 -1.28
N LYS A 65 12.12 1.13 -0.76
CA LYS A 65 12.49 0.29 0.39
C LYS A 65 11.62 0.61 1.61
N LYS A 66 11.38 1.89 1.90
CA LYS A 66 10.47 2.32 2.96
C LYS A 66 9.03 1.85 2.72
N ALA A 67 8.54 1.94 1.49
CA ALA A 67 7.21 1.49 1.11
C ALA A 67 7.03 -0.03 1.31
N HIS A 68 8.05 -0.83 0.99
CA HIS A 68 8.05 -2.27 1.28
C HIS A 68 8.03 -2.55 2.80
N SER A 69 8.82 -1.84 3.59
CA SER A 69 8.76 -1.96 5.05
C SER A 69 7.37 -1.60 5.60
N ASN A 70 6.75 -0.55 5.06
CA ASN A 70 5.39 -0.14 5.43
C ASN A 70 4.34 -1.19 5.04
N LEU A 71 4.50 -1.85 3.89
CA LEU A 71 3.62 -2.94 3.46
C LEU A 71 3.59 -4.07 4.50
N GLU A 72 4.75 -4.47 4.99
CA GLU A 72 4.86 -5.51 6.04
C GLU A 72 4.26 -5.07 7.38
N ILE A 73 4.34 -3.78 7.70
CA ILE A 73 3.65 -3.22 8.87
C ILE A 73 2.13 -3.31 8.67
N ILE A 74 1.62 -2.85 7.53
CA ILE A 74 0.18 -2.86 7.23
C ILE A 74 -0.35 -4.29 7.29
N ARG A 75 0.34 -5.26 6.69
CA ARG A 75 -0.03 -6.68 6.75
C ARG A 75 -0.20 -7.20 8.18
N ARG A 76 0.78 -6.91 9.05
CA ARG A 76 0.70 -7.28 10.47
C ARG A 76 -0.45 -6.58 11.17
N GLN A 77 -0.66 -5.30 10.91
CA GLN A 77 -1.76 -4.54 11.52
C GLN A 77 -3.14 -5.05 11.08
N VAL A 78 -3.28 -5.47 9.82
CA VAL A 78 -4.50 -6.12 9.32
C VAL A 78 -4.77 -7.42 10.07
N ILE A 79 -3.74 -8.25 10.29
CA ILE A 79 -3.87 -9.51 11.04
C ILE A 79 -4.29 -9.23 12.49
N VAL A 80 -3.61 -8.29 13.17
CA VAL A 80 -3.92 -7.92 14.55
C VAL A 80 -5.34 -7.35 14.68
N GLY A 81 -5.74 -6.48 13.76
CA GLY A 81 -7.10 -5.91 13.76
C GLY A 81 -8.19 -6.96 13.51
N ASN A 82 -7.89 -8.00 12.72
CA ASN A 82 -8.80 -9.12 12.52
C ASN A 82 -8.89 -10.04 13.75
N LEU A 83 -7.80 -10.20 14.50
CA LEU A 83 -7.76 -11.01 15.72
C LEU A 83 -8.47 -10.33 16.89
N TYR A 84 -8.32 -9.01 17.01
CA TYR A 84 -8.88 -8.19 18.08
C TYR A 84 -9.87 -7.17 17.53
N LYS A 85 -10.99 -7.64 16.98
CA LYS A 85 -12.03 -6.75 16.45
C LYS A 85 -12.67 -5.95 17.59
N PRO A 86 -12.58 -4.61 17.58
CA PRO A 86 -13.28 -3.81 18.56
C PRO A 86 -14.78 -3.78 18.25
N GLN A 87 -15.56 -3.29 19.22
CA GLN A 87 -16.98 -3.01 19.01
C GLN A 87 -17.11 -1.88 17.98
N LEU A 88 -17.88 -2.14 16.92
CA LEU A 88 -18.05 -1.19 15.82
C LEU A 88 -18.76 0.07 16.32
N SER A 89 -18.18 1.24 15.99
CA SER A 89 -18.83 2.53 16.24
C SER A 89 -20.07 2.71 15.34
N VAL A 90 -21.00 3.59 15.71
CA VAL A 90 -22.17 3.95 14.90
C VAL A 90 -21.77 4.36 13.48
N MET A 91 -20.64 5.08 13.34
CA MET A 91 -20.10 5.49 12.05
C MET A 91 -19.62 4.29 11.22
N GLU A 92 -19.04 3.27 11.85
CA GLU A 92 -18.55 2.07 11.16
C GLU A 92 -19.71 1.17 10.72
N PHE A 93 -20.76 1.06 11.56
CA PHE A 93 -22.01 0.36 11.24
C PHE A 93 -22.71 0.89 9.98
N GLN A 94 -22.60 2.18 9.69
CA GLN A 94 -23.19 2.78 8.49
C GLN A 94 -22.33 2.53 7.25
N SER A 95 -21.01 2.45 7.40
CA SER A 95 -20.10 2.15 6.29
C SER A 95 -20.20 0.72 5.81
N ASP A 96 -20.40 -0.26 6.70
CA ASP A 96 -20.42 -1.68 6.34
C ASP A 96 -21.74 -2.12 5.67
N ARG A 97 -22.78 -1.28 5.71
CA ARG A 97 -24.11 -1.55 5.10
C ARG A 97 -24.28 -1.03 3.67
N LYS A 98 -23.26 -0.39 3.10
CA LYS A 98 -23.26 0.06 1.70
C LYS A 98 -22.52 -0.93 0.82
#